data_AF-A0A3D4X8L9-F1
#
_entry.id   AF-A0A3D4X8L9-F1
#
_cell.length_a   1.000
_cell.length_b   1.000
_cell.length_c   1.000
_cell.angle_alpha   90.00
_cell.angle_beta   90.00
_cell.angle_gamma   90.00
#
_symmetry.space_group_name_H-M   'P 1'
#
loop_
_entity.id
_entity.type
_entity.pdbx_description
1 polymer ?
#
loop_
_entity_poly.entity_id
_entity_poly.type
_entity_poly.pdbx_seq_one_letter_code
_entity_poly.pdbx_strand_id
1 'polypeptide(L)'
;MKGKKTGAKKVFWGRLILLMFAAVLFAGCGNRSTKTKDAEASKEKIDDVVQIPEDGVITREQFEAFEGTDRVITFEGQSGDISYKWEYPGRNIHNATDMDLSVDFTTDDGGLAQIKSLSGEAPFAVGMKLKGTGLITVPTLTVELPEAWDADTAVFCKEKDGKAVKLSDADLVTEGSGTDARTVLSVKVTEVGDTYYVVAGLSGEAMAARQET
;
A
#
# COMPACT_ATOMS: atom_id res chain seq x y z
N MET A 1 41.43 -28.64 -6.26
CA MET A 1 41.47 -29.43 -5.00
C MET A 1 41.23 -28.50 -3.83
N LYS A 2 40.39 -28.95 -2.88
CA LYS A 2 39.84 -28.19 -1.75
C LYS A 2 40.88 -27.92 -0.66
N GLY A 3 40.99 -26.67 -0.21
CA GLY A 3 41.59 -26.29 1.08
C GLY A 3 40.51 -25.91 2.09
N LYS A 4 39.96 -26.93 2.78
CA LYS A 4 39.27 -26.85 4.09
C LYS A 4 40.32 -26.40 5.15
N LYS A 5 40.06 -25.80 6.31
CA LYS A 5 38.88 -25.62 7.17
C LYS A 5 39.31 -24.83 8.44
N THR A 6 38.41 -23.99 8.96
CA THR A 6 38.03 -23.74 10.40
C THR A 6 39.11 -23.57 11.48
N GLY A 7 39.12 -22.46 12.24
CA GLY A 7 38.38 -22.25 13.51
C GLY A 7 39.36 -22.33 14.71
N ALA A 8 39.22 -21.74 15.91
CA ALA A 8 38.19 -20.95 16.58
C ALA A 8 38.77 -20.28 17.88
N LYS A 9 38.14 -19.17 18.29
CA LYS A 9 37.87 -18.54 19.62
C LYS A 9 38.54 -19.04 20.93
N LYS A 10 38.97 -18.10 21.81
CA LYS A 10 38.76 -17.94 23.30
C LYS A 10 39.18 -16.49 23.67
N VAL A 11 38.41 -15.52 24.17
CA VAL A 11 37.53 -15.29 25.35
C VAL A 11 38.27 -15.21 26.69
N PHE A 12 37.86 -14.23 27.52
CA PHE A 12 38.02 -14.04 28.98
C PHE A 12 39.25 -13.21 29.42
N TRP A 13 39.29 -12.35 30.44
CA TRP A 13 38.35 -11.63 31.33
C TRP A 13 39.27 -10.83 32.26
N GLY A 14 39.10 -9.52 32.40
CA GLY A 14 40.05 -8.71 33.16
C GLY A 14 39.45 -7.39 33.64
N ARG A 15 38.75 -7.45 34.78
CA ARG A 15 38.25 -6.29 35.52
C ARG A 15 38.82 -6.37 36.94
N LEU A 16 39.72 -5.46 37.32
CA LEU A 16 40.08 -5.14 38.71
C LEU A 16 40.79 -3.77 38.72
N ILE A 17 40.07 -2.67 38.96
CA ILE A 17 39.96 -1.93 40.22
C ILE A 17 41.31 -1.30 40.68
N LEU A 18 41.39 0.03 40.57
CA LEU A 18 42.10 0.88 41.53
C LEU A 18 41.25 2.12 41.83
N LEU A 19 40.74 2.17 43.06
CA LEU A 19 40.09 3.29 43.73
C LEU A 19 41.14 4.31 44.21
N MET A 20 40.86 5.62 44.17
CA MET A 20 41.03 6.51 45.34
C MET A 20 40.53 7.96 45.08
N PHE A 21 39.47 8.30 45.82
CA PHE A 21 39.16 9.57 46.51
C PHE A 21 39.05 10.90 45.75
N ALA A 22 37.82 11.42 45.69
CA ALA A 22 37.48 12.66 46.38
C ALA A 22 35.99 12.65 46.75
N ALA A 23 35.72 12.61 48.06
CA ALA A 23 34.40 12.75 48.65
C ALA A 23 34.07 14.23 48.82
N VAL A 24 32.92 14.67 48.30
CA VAL A 24 32.20 15.81 48.88
C VAL A 24 30.74 15.39 49.04
N LEU A 25 30.33 15.37 50.30
CA LEU A 25 29.01 15.03 50.80
C LEU A 25 28.05 16.20 50.58
N PHE A 26 26.89 15.96 49.95
CA PHE A 26 25.68 16.72 50.23
C PHE A 26 24.47 15.78 50.30
N ALA A 27 23.88 15.77 51.50
CA ALA A 27 22.51 15.45 51.90
C ALA A 27 21.71 14.41 51.10
N GLY A 28 21.44 13.27 51.75
CA GLY A 28 20.35 12.39 51.40
C GLY A 28 19.02 12.80 52.06
N CYS A 29 17.93 12.50 51.36
CA CYS A 29 16.66 11.95 51.85
C CYS A 29 15.93 11.48 50.57
N GLY A 30 15.65 10.20 50.38
CA GLY A 30 14.51 9.53 51.01
C GLY A 30 13.47 9.21 49.93
N ASN A 31 13.50 7.98 49.43
CA ASN A 31 12.67 7.43 48.37
C ASN A 31 11.16 7.40 48.73
N ARG A 32 10.28 7.95 47.88
CA ARG A 32 8.88 7.49 47.72
C ARG A 32 8.33 7.87 46.35
N SER A 33 7.96 6.83 45.59
CA SER A 33 7.34 6.85 44.26
C SER A 33 5.96 7.49 44.27
N THR A 34 5.64 8.34 43.28
CA THR A 34 4.31 8.51 42.66
C THR A 34 4.42 9.33 41.36
N LYS A 35 3.64 8.90 40.35
CA LYS A 35 3.38 9.44 39.00
C LYS A 35 3.34 10.99 38.94
N THR A 36 3.60 11.68 37.83
CA THR A 36 2.90 11.63 36.53
C THR A 36 3.54 12.64 35.54
N LYS A 37 3.54 12.30 34.24
CA LYS A 37 3.26 13.17 33.05
C LYS A 37 4.19 14.38 32.76
N ASP A 38 4.71 14.63 31.56
CA ASP A 38 4.49 14.11 30.22
C ASP A 38 5.82 14.15 29.46
N ALA A 39 6.23 13.02 28.89
CA ALA A 39 7.20 12.99 27.80
C ALA A 39 6.38 12.75 26.53
N GLU A 40 5.96 13.85 25.89
CA GLU A 40 5.38 13.78 24.56
C GLU A 40 6.52 13.61 23.55
N ALA A 41 7.01 12.37 23.45
CA ALA A 41 7.74 11.91 22.29
C ALA A 41 6.72 11.65 21.19
N SER A 42 6.30 12.70 20.49
CA SER A 42 5.43 12.58 19.33
C SER A 42 6.23 12.30 18.07
N LYS A 43 5.83 11.23 17.39
CA LYS A 43 6.06 10.86 15.99
C LYS A 43 7.42 10.25 15.63
N GLU A 44 7.43 8.93 15.58
CA GLU A 44 7.62 8.19 14.31
C GLU A 44 6.81 6.88 14.40
N LYS A 45 5.58 6.89 13.84
CA LYS A 45 4.88 5.65 13.51
C LYS A 45 5.52 5.17 12.22
N ILE A 46 6.29 4.09 12.29
CA ILE A 46 6.71 3.38 11.08
C ILE A 46 5.47 2.63 10.59
N ASP A 47 4.90 3.09 9.48
CA ASP A 47 3.90 2.37 8.70
C ASP A 47 4.64 1.23 7.97
N ASP A 48 4.28 -0.02 8.26
CA ASP A 48 5.01 -1.17 7.72
C ASP A 48 4.70 -1.31 6.23
N VAL A 49 5.65 -0.91 5.39
CA VAL A 49 5.62 -1.17 3.95
C VAL A 49 6.20 -2.56 3.70
N VAL A 50 5.38 -3.45 3.15
CA VAL A 50 5.74 -4.84 2.88
C VAL A 50 5.72 -5.08 1.37
N GLN A 51 6.78 -5.62 0.81
CA GLN A 51 6.78 -6.01 -0.61
C GLN A 51 5.98 -7.30 -0.79
N ILE A 52 5.12 -7.33 -1.81
CA ILE A 52 4.38 -8.53 -2.21
C ILE A 52 5.38 -9.56 -2.75
N PRO A 53 5.35 -10.81 -2.26
CA PRO A 53 6.21 -11.88 -2.78
C PRO A 53 5.96 -12.19 -4.26
N GLU A 54 6.90 -12.88 -4.90
CA GLU A 54 6.81 -13.22 -6.33
C GLU A 54 5.57 -14.08 -6.68
N ASP A 55 5.13 -14.92 -5.76
CA ASP A 55 3.92 -15.73 -5.93
C ASP A 55 2.62 -14.95 -5.62
N GLY A 56 2.74 -13.69 -5.18
CA GLY A 56 1.62 -12.82 -4.86
C GLY A 56 0.98 -13.04 -3.49
N VAL A 57 1.37 -14.10 -2.77
CA VAL A 57 0.63 -14.56 -1.60
C VAL A 57 1.17 -13.91 -0.33
N ILE A 58 0.31 -13.15 0.33
CA ILE A 58 0.52 -12.70 1.71
C ILE A 58 -0.07 -13.74 2.65
N THR A 59 0.74 -14.24 3.57
CA THR A 59 0.31 -15.33 4.47
C THR A 59 -0.60 -14.82 5.58
N ARG A 60 -1.42 -15.72 6.11
CA ARG A 60 -2.23 -15.49 7.31
C ARG A 60 -1.40 -14.92 8.45
N GLU A 61 -0.22 -15.48 8.73
CA GLU A 61 0.63 -15.01 9.83
C GLU A 61 1.05 -13.55 9.65
N GLN A 62 1.27 -13.11 8.41
CA GLN A 62 1.61 -11.71 8.14
C GLN A 62 0.42 -10.79 8.45
N PHE A 63 -0.81 -11.20 8.14
CA PHE A 63 -2.01 -10.41 8.50
C PHE A 63 -2.33 -10.45 10.00
N GLU A 64 -2.17 -11.60 10.67
CA GLU A 64 -2.40 -11.75 12.11
C GLU A 64 -1.55 -10.77 12.93
N ALA A 65 -0.35 -10.40 12.45
CA ALA A 65 0.51 -9.43 13.11
C ALA A 65 -0.10 -8.01 13.22
N PHE A 66 -1.13 -7.70 12.43
CA PHE A 66 -1.79 -6.39 12.38
C PHE A 66 -3.26 -6.43 12.82
N GLU A 67 -3.77 -7.61 13.14
CA GLU A 67 -5.17 -7.84 13.47
C GLU A 67 -5.63 -7.01 14.67
N GLY A 68 -6.74 -6.28 14.50
CA GLY A 68 -7.31 -5.42 15.53
C GLY A 68 -6.50 -4.17 15.90
N THR A 69 -5.36 -3.92 15.24
CA THR A 69 -4.51 -2.75 15.53
C THR A 69 -5.02 -1.48 14.83
N ASP A 70 -4.80 -0.29 15.39
CA ASP A 70 -5.14 0.98 14.71
C ASP A 70 -4.15 1.37 13.58
N ARG A 71 -3.34 0.42 13.09
CA ARG A 71 -2.37 0.63 12.01
C ARG A 71 -3.01 0.33 10.66
N VAL A 72 -2.48 0.95 9.61
CA VAL A 72 -2.72 0.54 8.23
C VAL A 72 -1.44 -0.15 7.76
N ILE A 73 -1.57 -1.35 7.22
CA ILE A 73 -0.45 -2.03 6.57
C ILE A 73 -0.53 -1.81 5.06
N THR A 74 0.61 -1.53 4.44
CA THR A 74 0.74 -1.30 3.01
C THR A 74 1.52 -2.43 2.37
N PHE A 75 0.92 -3.10 1.40
CA PHE A 75 1.59 -4.09 0.55
C PHE A 75 1.87 -3.50 -0.82
N GLU A 76 3.13 -3.46 -1.24
CA GLU A 76 3.53 -2.90 -2.52
C GLU A 76 3.83 -4.02 -3.51
N GLY A 77 3.29 -3.90 -4.72
CA GLY A 77 3.57 -4.80 -5.82
C GLY A 77 3.85 -4.04 -7.11
N GLN A 78 4.30 -4.78 -8.10
CA GLN A 78 4.56 -4.26 -9.44
C GLN A 78 4.19 -5.33 -10.47
N SER A 79 3.60 -4.90 -11.58
CA SER A 79 3.27 -5.76 -12.71
C SER A 79 3.58 -5.00 -13.99
N GLY A 80 4.65 -5.41 -14.67
CA GLY A 80 5.23 -4.62 -15.76
C GLY A 80 5.79 -3.29 -15.27
N ASP A 81 5.34 -2.19 -15.86
CA ASP A 81 5.68 -0.80 -15.53
C ASP A 81 4.69 -0.15 -14.54
N ILE A 82 3.65 -0.86 -14.12
CA ILE A 82 2.65 -0.36 -13.17
C ILE A 82 2.99 -0.83 -11.77
N SER A 83 3.16 0.13 -10.86
CA SER A 83 3.25 -0.09 -9.43
C SER A 83 1.88 0.01 -8.78
N TYR A 84 1.64 -0.77 -7.74
CA TYR A 84 0.39 -0.74 -6.99
C TYR A 84 0.59 -1.00 -5.52
N LYS A 85 -0.33 -0.49 -4.70
CA LYS A 85 -0.32 -0.61 -3.25
C LYS A 85 -1.67 -1.05 -2.73
N TRP A 86 -1.67 -2.04 -1.86
CA TRP A 86 -2.84 -2.43 -1.08
C TRP A 86 -2.70 -1.90 0.34
N GLU A 87 -3.70 -1.16 0.81
CA GLU A 87 -3.76 -0.66 2.17
C GLU A 87 -4.86 -1.36 2.96
N TYR A 88 -4.48 -2.09 3.99
CA TYR A 88 -5.39 -2.82 4.86
C TYR A 88 -5.47 -2.15 6.24
N PRO A 89 -6.65 -1.68 6.67
CA PRO A 89 -6.83 -1.18 8.03
C PRO A 89 -6.84 -2.35 9.02
N GLY A 90 -5.79 -2.47 9.82
CA GLY A 90 -5.59 -3.57 10.78
C GLY A 90 -6.77 -3.75 11.73
N ARG A 91 -7.43 -2.65 12.10
CA ARG A 91 -8.56 -2.62 13.04
C ARG A 91 -9.78 -3.40 12.56
N ASN A 92 -9.89 -3.59 11.25
CA ASN A 92 -11.00 -4.28 10.60
C ASN A 92 -10.65 -5.72 10.23
N ILE A 93 -9.40 -6.15 10.45
CA ILE A 93 -8.98 -7.54 10.26
C ILE A 93 -9.41 -8.31 11.51
N HIS A 94 -10.09 -9.44 11.32
CA HIS A 94 -10.55 -10.34 12.41
C HIS A 94 -10.46 -11.84 12.09
N ASN A 95 -10.28 -12.19 10.81
CA ASN A 95 -10.21 -13.58 10.35
C ASN A 95 -9.12 -13.66 9.29
N ALA A 96 -7.89 -13.39 9.70
CA ALA A 96 -6.75 -13.45 8.82
C ALA A 96 -6.68 -14.81 8.09
N THR A 97 -6.34 -14.75 6.80
CA THR A 97 -6.13 -15.92 5.95
C THR A 97 -5.14 -15.55 4.85
N ASP A 98 -4.65 -16.55 4.13
CA ASP A 98 -3.75 -16.33 3.00
C ASP A 98 -4.51 -15.59 1.89
N MET A 99 -3.89 -14.55 1.32
CA MET A 99 -4.48 -13.79 0.21
C MET A 99 -3.47 -13.57 -0.90
N ASP A 100 -3.87 -13.86 -2.14
CA ASP A 100 -3.13 -13.45 -3.33
C ASP A 100 -3.50 -12.01 -3.68
N LEU A 101 -2.52 -11.11 -3.53
CA LEU A 101 -2.64 -9.68 -3.82
C LEU A 101 -2.08 -9.30 -5.19
N SER A 102 -1.79 -10.28 -6.05
CA SER A 102 -1.34 -10.04 -7.41
C SER A 102 -2.39 -9.31 -8.24
N VAL A 103 -1.90 -8.39 -9.07
CA VAL A 103 -2.70 -7.70 -10.09
C VAL A 103 -2.05 -7.89 -11.45
N ASP A 104 -2.79 -8.42 -12.41
CA ASP A 104 -2.39 -8.36 -13.82
C ASP A 104 -3.12 -7.18 -14.47
N PHE A 105 -2.37 -6.27 -15.09
CA PHE A 105 -2.94 -5.11 -15.76
C PHE A 105 -3.18 -5.35 -17.26
N THR A 106 -4.21 -4.73 -17.79
CA THR A 106 -4.46 -4.59 -19.22
C THR A 106 -4.52 -3.11 -19.55
N THR A 107 -3.59 -2.64 -20.37
CA THR A 107 -3.46 -1.23 -20.78
C THR A 107 -3.58 -1.02 -22.28
N ASP A 108 -3.58 -2.10 -23.08
CA ASP A 108 -3.72 -1.99 -24.52
C ASP A 108 -5.16 -1.64 -24.91
N ASP A 109 -5.31 -0.73 -25.87
CA ASP A 109 -6.63 -0.26 -26.31
C ASP A 109 -7.52 -1.38 -26.87
N GLY A 110 -6.92 -2.42 -27.47
CA GLY A 110 -7.66 -3.56 -28.01
C GLY A 110 -8.39 -4.35 -26.92
N GLY A 111 -7.70 -4.65 -25.83
CA GLY A 111 -8.25 -5.32 -24.65
C GLY A 111 -9.24 -4.47 -23.86
N LEU A 112 -9.28 -3.16 -24.09
CA LEU A 112 -10.12 -2.20 -23.35
C LEU A 112 -11.26 -1.60 -24.19
N ALA A 113 -11.31 -1.84 -25.50
CA ALA A 113 -12.29 -1.24 -26.40
C ALA A 113 -13.74 -1.47 -25.95
N GLN A 114 -14.06 -2.68 -25.51
CA GLN A 114 -15.41 -3.02 -25.05
C GLN A 114 -15.81 -2.21 -23.81
N ILE A 115 -14.98 -2.19 -22.77
CA ILE A 115 -15.35 -1.48 -21.52
C ILE A 115 -15.42 0.04 -21.74
N LYS A 116 -14.56 0.60 -22.59
CA LYS A 116 -14.61 2.02 -22.99
C LYS A 116 -15.93 2.35 -23.67
N SER A 117 -16.36 1.53 -24.64
CA SER A 117 -17.63 1.73 -25.34
C SER A 117 -18.84 1.60 -24.41
N LEU A 118 -18.85 0.56 -23.56
CA LEU A 118 -19.88 0.37 -22.53
C LEU A 118 -19.94 1.51 -21.50
N SER A 119 -18.89 2.31 -21.40
CA SER A 119 -18.76 3.45 -20.49
C SER A 119 -18.91 4.80 -21.21
N GLY A 120 -19.62 4.83 -22.34
CA GLY A 120 -19.91 6.06 -23.07
C GLY A 120 -18.72 6.57 -23.89
N GLU A 121 -17.96 5.66 -24.50
CA GLU A 121 -16.73 5.97 -25.25
C GLU A 121 -15.67 6.67 -24.39
N ALA A 122 -15.46 6.13 -23.18
CA ALA A 122 -14.48 6.68 -22.24
C ALA A 122 -13.07 6.70 -22.88
N PRO A 123 -12.35 7.84 -22.85
CA PRO A 123 -11.05 7.96 -23.49
C PRO A 123 -9.98 7.10 -22.81
N PHE A 124 -10.07 6.96 -21.49
CA PHE A 124 -9.08 6.25 -20.67
C PHE A 124 -9.71 5.07 -19.95
N ALA A 125 -8.95 3.98 -19.88
CA ALA A 125 -9.29 2.82 -19.08
C ALA A 125 -8.03 2.05 -18.69
N VAL A 126 -8.11 1.31 -17.57
CA VAL A 126 -7.15 0.27 -17.21
C VAL A 126 -7.92 -0.94 -16.71
N GLY A 127 -7.57 -2.13 -17.20
CA GLY A 127 -8.08 -3.40 -16.72
C GLY A 127 -7.17 -3.96 -15.62
N MET A 128 -7.77 -4.57 -14.61
CA MET A 128 -7.11 -5.11 -13.43
C MET A 128 -7.70 -6.47 -13.09
N LYS A 129 -6.94 -7.54 -13.33
CA LYS A 129 -7.30 -8.86 -12.85
C LYS A 129 -6.77 -9.05 -11.44
N LEU A 130 -7.68 -9.02 -10.47
CA LEU A 130 -7.36 -9.16 -9.04
C LEU A 130 -7.39 -10.65 -8.69
N LYS A 131 -6.23 -11.30 -8.49
CA LYS A 131 -6.14 -12.78 -8.43
C LYS A 131 -6.69 -13.43 -7.16
N GLY A 132 -6.81 -12.67 -6.07
CA GLY A 132 -7.35 -13.17 -4.80
C GLY A 132 -8.76 -13.76 -4.93
N THR A 133 -9.12 -14.66 -4.02
CA THR A 133 -10.42 -15.34 -4.01
C THR A 133 -11.39 -14.82 -2.95
N GLY A 134 -10.95 -13.84 -2.16
CA GLY A 134 -11.72 -13.22 -1.10
C GLY A 134 -10.94 -12.07 -0.46
N LEU A 135 -11.60 -11.37 0.47
CA LEU A 135 -11.04 -10.23 1.19
C LEU A 135 -11.29 -10.40 2.69
N ILE A 136 -10.26 -10.19 3.51
CA ILE A 136 -10.39 -10.21 4.99
C ILE A 136 -10.96 -8.92 5.59
N THR A 137 -10.98 -7.83 4.81
CA THR A 137 -11.62 -6.53 5.08
C THR A 137 -11.69 -5.76 3.75
N VAL A 138 -12.25 -4.56 3.71
CA VAL A 138 -12.22 -3.66 2.53
C VAL A 138 -10.90 -2.88 2.50
N PRO A 139 -9.94 -3.18 1.60
CA PRO A 139 -8.73 -2.40 1.43
C PRO A 139 -8.93 -1.19 0.51
N THR A 140 -7.94 -0.30 0.49
CA THR A 140 -7.70 0.59 -0.65
C THR A 140 -6.71 -0.08 -1.61
N LEU A 141 -6.98 -0.05 -2.90
CA LEU A 141 -5.99 -0.32 -3.94
C LEU A 141 -5.62 1.01 -4.59
N THR A 142 -4.33 1.34 -4.57
CA THR A 142 -3.75 2.48 -5.29
C THR A 142 -2.90 1.97 -6.44
N VAL A 143 -3.07 2.54 -7.63
CA VAL A 143 -2.37 2.15 -8.86
C VAL A 143 -1.67 3.37 -9.44
N GLU A 144 -0.37 3.24 -9.72
CA GLU A 144 0.43 4.28 -10.37
C GLU A 144 0.66 3.88 -11.83
N LEU A 145 -0.01 4.57 -12.75
CA LEU A 145 0.11 4.37 -14.19
C LEU A 145 1.35 5.10 -14.74
N PRO A 146 2.00 4.59 -15.79
CA PRO A 146 3.21 5.20 -16.34
C PRO A 146 2.96 6.54 -17.04
N GLU A 147 1.72 6.82 -17.44
CA GLU A 147 1.34 8.02 -18.18
C GLU A 147 0.23 8.78 -17.46
N ALA A 148 0.25 10.12 -17.56
CA ALA A 148 -0.84 10.96 -17.11
C ALA A 148 -2.03 10.89 -18.05
N TRP A 149 -3.20 10.66 -17.47
CA TRP A 149 -4.49 10.77 -18.12
C TRP A 149 -5.02 12.19 -18.01
N ASP A 150 -5.61 12.63 -19.12
CA ASP A 150 -6.29 13.90 -19.21
C ASP A 150 -7.76 13.75 -18.78
N ALA A 151 -7.98 13.52 -17.48
CA ALA A 151 -9.27 13.20 -16.89
C ALA A 151 -9.44 13.87 -15.52
N ASP A 152 -10.68 14.18 -15.16
CA ASP A 152 -11.07 14.70 -13.83
C ASP A 152 -12.17 13.83 -13.17
N THR A 153 -12.64 12.80 -13.88
CA THR A 153 -13.59 11.80 -13.37
C THR A 153 -13.06 10.40 -13.63
N ALA A 154 -13.25 9.52 -12.67
CA ALA A 154 -12.90 8.11 -12.79
C ALA A 154 -13.90 7.23 -12.01
N VAL A 155 -14.21 6.06 -12.55
CA VAL A 155 -15.15 5.10 -11.96
C VAL A 155 -14.52 3.72 -11.94
N PHE A 156 -14.64 3.04 -10.80
CA PHE A 156 -14.30 1.64 -10.66
C PHE A 156 -15.53 0.77 -11.01
N CYS A 157 -15.37 -0.13 -11.97
CA CYS A 157 -16.47 -0.93 -12.51
C CYS A 157 -16.01 -2.36 -12.87
N LYS A 158 -16.98 -3.20 -13.20
CA LYS A 158 -16.75 -4.48 -13.87
C LYS A 158 -17.72 -4.67 -15.02
N GLU A 159 -17.33 -5.46 -16.01
CA GLU A 159 -18.28 -5.90 -17.02
C GLU A 159 -19.21 -6.96 -16.42
N LYS A 160 -20.51 -6.80 -16.62
CA LYS A 160 -21.50 -7.83 -16.32
C LYS A 160 -22.64 -7.76 -17.31
N ASP A 161 -22.95 -8.89 -17.94
CA ASP A 161 -24.06 -9.02 -18.92
C ASP A 161 -23.98 -7.98 -20.05
N GLY A 162 -22.76 -7.72 -20.56
CA GLY A 162 -22.51 -6.74 -21.61
C GLY A 162 -22.74 -5.29 -21.18
N LYS A 163 -22.59 -4.98 -19.89
CA LYS A 163 -22.69 -3.63 -19.33
C LYS A 163 -21.54 -3.34 -18.39
N ALA A 164 -21.08 -2.09 -18.37
CA ALA A 164 -20.20 -1.59 -17.32
C ALA A 164 -21.02 -1.33 -16.05
N VAL A 165 -20.86 -2.17 -15.03
CA VAL A 165 -21.52 -2.01 -13.73
C VAL A 165 -20.58 -1.28 -12.79
N LYS A 166 -20.93 -0.04 -12.44
CA LYS A 166 -20.21 0.75 -11.44
C LYS A 166 -20.24 0.06 -10.08
N LEU A 167 -19.06 -0.06 -9.46
CA LEU A 167 -18.86 -0.55 -8.10
C LEU A 167 -18.67 0.62 -7.13
N SER A 168 -17.84 1.59 -7.51
CA SER A 168 -17.56 2.79 -6.72
C SER A 168 -17.01 3.92 -7.62
N ASP A 169 -16.92 5.13 -7.07
CA ASP A 169 -16.07 6.16 -7.65
C ASP A 169 -14.59 5.82 -7.42
N ALA A 170 -13.75 6.22 -8.36
CA ALA A 170 -12.30 6.12 -8.23
C ALA A 170 -11.73 7.53 -8.07
N ASP A 171 -10.83 7.69 -7.10
CA ASP A 171 -10.06 8.92 -6.99
C ASP A 171 -8.96 8.90 -8.06
N LEU A 172 -8.72 10.04 -8.71
CA LEU A 172 -7.70 10.22 -9.71
C LEU A 172 -6.91 11.48 -9.40
N VAL A 173 -5.58 11.34 -9.37
CA VAL A 173 -4.65 12.47 -9.22
C VAL A 173 -3.57 12.35 -10.28
N THR A 174 -3.17 13.48 -10.86
CA THR A 174 -1.94 13.55 -11.64
C THR A 174 -0.80 13.93 -10.72
N GLU A 175 0.22 13.09 -10.63
CA GLU A 175 1.47 13.39 -9.95
C GLU A 175 2.57 13.73 -10.95
N GLY A 176 3.57 14.49 -10.50
CA GLY A 176 4.68 14.92 -11.36
C GLY A 176 4.30 16.09 -12.28
N SER A 177 5.14 16.33 -13.29
CA SER A 177 4.95 17.42 -14.25
C SER A 177 5.68 17.14 -15.55
N GLY A 178 5.18 17.67 -16.66
CA GLY A 178 5.81 17.50 -17.98
C GLY A 178 5.79 16.03 -18.41
N THR A 179 6.93 15.52 -18.88
CA THR A 179 7.06 14.14 -19.37
C THR A 179 7.06 13.09 -18.27
N ASP A 180 7.26 13.48 -17.02
CA ASP A 180 7.27 12.58 -15.85
C ASP A 180 5.89 12.55 -15.16
N ALA A 181 4.89 13.21 -15.76
CA ALA A 181 3.55 13.23 -15.22
C ALA A 181 2.89 11.85 -15.33
N ARG A 182 2.27 11.41 -14.24
CA ARG A 182 1.69 10.08 -14.09
C ARG A 182 0.32 10.15 -13.43
N THR A 183 -0.56 9.22 -13.76
CA THR A 183 -1.86 9.10 -13.10
C THR A 183 -1.80 8.13 -11.94
N VAL A 184 -2.28 8.57 -10.78
CA VAL A 184 -2.48 7.75 -9.58
C VAL A 184 -3.98 7.57 -9.38
N LEU A 185 -4.41 6.32 -9.36
CA LEU A 185 -5.80 5.92 -9.13
C LEU A 185 -5.93 5.30 -7.74
N SER A 186 -6.97 5.64 -6.99
CA SER A 186 -7.28 4.98 -5.73
C SER A 186 -8.74 4.51 -5.68
N VAL A 187 -8.94 3.25 -5.29
CA VAL A 187 -10.25 2.62 -5.22
C VAL A 187 -10.42 1.82 -3.94
N LYS A 188 -11.63 1.81 -3.38
CA LYS A 188 -12.02 0.83 -2.37
C LYS A 188 -12.45 -0.46 -3.05
N VAL A 189 -11.79 -1.56 -2.72
CA VAL A 189 -12.05 -2.86 -3.32
C VAL A 189 -12.94 -3.68 -2.39
N THR A 190 -14.11 -4.08 -2.87
CA THR A 190 -15.09 -4.86 -2.10
C THR A 190 -15.21 -6.31 -2.56
N GLU A 191 -14.62 -6.64 -3.70
CA GLU A 191 -14.60 -7.97 -4.29
C GLU A 191 -13.34 -8.17 -5.15
N VAL A 192 -12.91 -9.42 -5.29
CA VAL A 192 -11.73 -9.86 -6.06
C VAL A 192 -12.07 -11.16 -6.79
N GLY A 193 -11.12 -11.71 -7.56
CA GLY A 193 -11.28 -12.99 -8.25
C GLY A 193 -11.84 -12.89 -9.67
N ASP A 194 -11.84 -11.67 -10.22
CA ASP A 194 -12.33 -11.36 -11.57
C ASP A 194 -11.50 -10.21 -12.18
N THR A 195 -11.86 -9.79 -13.38
CA THR A 195 -11.34 -8.59 -14.03
C THR A 195 -12.22 -7.39 -13.71
N TYR A 196 -11.57 -6.33 -13.25
CA TYR A 196 -12.18 -5.06 -12.92
C TYR A 196 -11.54 -3.96 -13.74
N TYR A 197 -12.16 -2.79 -13.79
CA TYR A 197 -11.69 -1.68 -14.61
C TYR A 197 -11.81 -0.38 -13.84
N VAL A 198 -10.85 0.52 -14.06
CA VAL A 198 -11.09 1.95 -13.89
C VAL A 198 -11.26 2.55 -15.26
N VAL A 199 -12.37 3.26 -15.48
CA VAL A 199 -12.65 4.05 -16.68
C VAL A 199 -12.68 5.53 -16.30
N ALA A 200 -12.07 6.37 -17.12
CA ALA A 200 -11.88 7.78 -16.79
C ALA A 200 -12.06 8.70 -18.00
N GLY A 201 -12.40 9.96 -17.72
CA GLY A 201 -12.60 10.99 -18.72
C GLY A 201 -12.82 12.37 -18.10
N LEU A 202 -13.22 13.33 -18.95
CA LEU A 202 -13.54 14.68 -18.53
C LEU A 202 -15.02 14.82 -18.18
N SER A 203 -15.30 15.56 -17.12
CA SER A 203 -16.62 16.04 -16.77
C SER A 203 -17.13 16.99 -17.86
N GLY A 204 -18.46 17.11 -17.98
CA GLY A 204 -19.07 18.03 -18.95
C GLY A 204 -18.62 19.48 -18.77
N GLU A 205 -18.35 19.90 -17.53
CA GLU A 205 -17.83 21.22 -17.18
C GLU A 205 -16.39 21.41 -17.68
N ALA A 206 -15.51 20.44 -17.43
CA ALA A 206 -14.13 20.50 -17.90
C ALA A 206 -14.02 20.45 -19.44
N MET A 207 -14.89 19.68 -20.09
CA MET A 207 -14.96 19.66 -21.56
C MET A 207 -15.38 21.03 -22.13
N ALA A 208 -16.38 21.68 -21.52
CA ALA A 208 -16.86 23.00 -21.96
C ALA A 208 -15.79 24.07 -21.79
N ALA A 209 -15.12 24.12 -20.63
CA ALA A 209 -14.08 25.10 -20.34
C ALA A 209 -12.90 25.08 -21.33
N ARG A 210 -12.60 23.91 -21.91
CA ARG A 210 -11.50 23.73 -22.87
C ARG A 210 -11.85 24.06 -24.32
N GLN A 211 -13.14 24.14 -24.65
CA GLN A 211 -13.58 24.57 -25.97
C GLN A 211 -13.56 26.10 -26.12
N GLU A 212 -13.43 26.83 -25.00
CA GLU A 212 -13.44 28.29 -24.96
C GLU A 212 -12.02 28.92 -24.95
N THR A 213 -10.96 28.10 -24.92
CA THR A 213 -9.54 28.51 -24.92
C THR A 213 -8.87 28.22 -26.24
#